data_AF-A0A081CE91-F1
#
_entry.id   AF-A0A081CE91-F1
#
_cell.length_a   1.000
_cell.length_b   1.000
_cell.length_c   1.000
_cell.angle_alpha   90.00
_cell.angle_beta   90.00
_cell.angle_gamma   90.00
#
_symmetry.space_group_name_H-M   'P 1'
#
loop_
_entity.id
_entity.type
_entity.pdbx_description
1 polymer ?
#
loop_
_entity_poly.entity_id
_entity_poly.type
_entity_poly.pdbx_seq_one_letter_code
_entity_poly.pdbx_strand_id
1 'polypeptide(L)'
;MKLLTSFVLMAPVFAGLASADWVAQDPPNMTVPALCANTDASRACFTTDIGDLTPGAGSHFKGFIADDKKSFVVVPDTDSSASLVVGRYKININWNATGNNDKNCAAVDIEDQNGNEITNYLTCSSAKWYNLSA
;
A
#
# COMPACT_ATOMS: atom_id res chain seq x y z
N MET A 1 8.42 14.90 43.50
CA MET A 1 7.23 14.88 42.62
C MET A 1 7.69 14.59 41.20
N LYS A 2 7.34 13.44 40.62
CA LYS A 2 7.65 13.10 39.22
C LYS A 2 6.38 13.36 38.40
N LEU A 3 6.43 14.37 37.54
CA LEU A 3 5.39 14.67 36.55
C LEU A 3 5.49 13.63 35.43
N LEU A 4 4.44 12.83 35.27
CA LEU A 4 4.23 11.99 34.11
C LEU A 4 3.67 12.88 32.99
N THR A 5 4.51 13.22 32.03
CA THR A 5 4.11 13.92 30.81
C THR A 5 3.41 12.91 29.90
N SER A 6 2.09 12.82 30.01
CA SER A 6 1.25 12.09 29.05
C SER A 6 1.22 12.86 27.73
N PHE A 7 1.89 12.36 26.70
CA PHE A 7 1.69 12.79 25.33
C PHE A 7 0.40 12.15 24.82
N VAL A 8 -0.71 12.89 24.93
CA VAL A 8 -1.94 12.56 24.19
C VAL A 8 -1.65 12.87 22.72
N LEU A 9 -1.43 11.83 21.91
CA LEU A 9 -1.48 11.92 20.46
C LEU A 9 -2.93 12.23 20.08
N MET A 10 -3.28 13.52 20.00
CA MET A 10 -4.46 13.96 19.29
C MET A 10 -4.28 13.58 17.83
N ALA A 11 -4.98 12.53 17.39
CA ALA A 11 -5.13 12.24 15.98
C ALA A 11 -5.95 13.37 15.37
N PRO A 12 -5.40 14.18 14.45
CA PRO A 12 -6.25 15.03 13.64
C PRO A 12 -7.13 14.12 12.78
N VAL A 13 -8.44 14.17 13.01
CA VAL A 13 -9.43 13.62 12.06
C VAL A 13 -9.40 14.57 10.86
N PHE A 14 -8.44 14.36 9.97
CA PHE A 14 -8.53 14.90 8.63
C PHE A 14 -9.63 14.13 7.92
N ALA A 15 -10.86 14.65 8.00
CA ALA A 15 -11.91 14.41 7.02
C ALA A 15 -11.56 15.11 5.69
N GLY A 16 -10.32 14.95 5.23
CA GLY A 16 -10.02 15.03 3.81
C GLY A 16 -10.63 13.80 3.18
N LEU A 17 -11.21 13.96 1.99
CA LEU A 17 -11.67 12.85 1.17
C LEU A 17 -10.45 11.98 0.80
N ALA A 18 -10.01 11.12 1.72
CA ALA A 18 -9.01 10.12 1.43
C ALA A 18 -9.67 9.15 0.45
N SER A 19 -9.37 9.31 -0.83
CA SER A 19 -9.85 8.40 -1.85
C SER A 19 -9.14 7.06 -1.66
N ALA A 20 -9.87 6.04 -1.26
CA ALA A 20 -9.48 4.65 -1.45
C ALA A 20 -10.09 4.23 -2.78
N ASP A 21 -9.28 4.18 -3.83
CA ASP A 21 -9.82 3.94 -5.17
C ASP A 21 -8.97 2.95 -5.98
N TRP A 22 -9.70 2.00 -6.58
CA TRP A 22 -9.20 1.13 -7.62
C TRP A 22 -9.47 1.79 -8.95
N VAL A 23 -8.41 2.33 -9.55
CA VAL A 23 -8.47 3.03 -10.83
C VAL A 23 -8.62 2.00 -11.94
N ALA A 24 -9.46 2.32 -12.93
CA ALA A 24 -9.57 1.54 -14.15
C ALA A 24 -8.23 1.49 -14.88
N GLN A 25 -7.86 0.32 -15.40
CA GLN A 25 -6.66 0.20 -16.23
C GLN A 25 -6.84 0.91 -17.57
N ASP A 26 -5.77 1.52 -18.05
CA ASP A 26 -5.69 2.15 -19.37
C ASP A 26 -4.43 1.66 -20.11
N PRO A 27 -4.54 0.57 -20.90
CA PRO A 27 -3.41 -0.02 -21.60
C PRO A 27 -2.77 0.93 -22.63
N PRO A 28 -1.45 0.79 -22.88
CA PRO A 28 -0.58 -0.24 -22.34
C PRO A 28 0.09 0.15 -21.00
N ASN A 29 0.17 1.44 -20.69
CA ASN A 29 1.08 1.94 -19.66
C ASN A 29 0.47 1.97 -18.25
N MET A 30 -0.87 2.08 -18.14
CA MET A 30 -1.57 2.13 -16.85
C MET A 30 -2.21 0.77 -16.54
N THR A 31 -1.38 -0.25 -16.52
CA THR A 31 -1.76 -1.64 -16.20
C THR A 31 -0.91 -2.16 -15.05
N VAL A 32 -1.42 -3.14 -14.29
CA VAL A 32 -0.66 -3.78 -13.20
C VAL A 32 0.72 -4.29 -13.68
N PRO A 33 0.83 -5.03 -14.80
CA PRO A 33 2.13 -5.48 -15.30
C PRO A 33 3.07 -4.32 -15.65
N ALA A 34 2.59 -3.28 -16.34
CA ALA A 34 3.41 -2.15 -16.75
C ALA A 34 3.93 -1.35 -15.54
N LEU A 35 3.07 -1.09 -14.55
CA LEU A 35 3.43 -0.37 -13.34
C LEU A 35 4.43 -1.17 -12.48
N CYS A 36 4.25 -2.48 -12.38
CA CYS A 36 5.19 -3.33 -11.64
C CYS A 36 6.54 -3.52 -12.37
N ALA A 37 6.55 -3.45 -13.70
CA ALA A 37 7.78 -3.46 -14.50
C ALA A 37 8.51 -2.10 -14.54
N ASN A 38 7.83 -0.99 -14.25
CA ASN A 38 8.40 0.36 -14.30
C ASN A 38 9.42 0.57 -13.17
N THR A 39 10.69 0.78 -13.50
CA THR A 39 11.78 0.99 -12.54
C THR A 39 11.86 2.41 -11.98
N ASP A 40 11.18 3.36 -12.63
CA ASP A 40 11.28 4.79 -12.34
C ASP A 40 10.16 5.30 -11.43
N ALA A 41 9.33 4.40 -10.88
CA ALA A 41 8.21 4.74 -10.02
C ALA A 41 8.24 3.95 -8.70
N SER A 42 7.83 4.59 -7.60
CA SER A 42 7.51 3.88 -6.36
C SER A 42 6.20 3.11 -6.54
N ARG A 43 6.17 1.83 -6.14
CA ARG A 43 4.97 0.99 -6.18
C ARG A 43 5.09 -0.21 -5.26
N ALA A 44 3.96 -0.75 -4.85
CA ALA A 44 3.88 -2.03 -4.14
C ALA A 44 3.01 -3.00 -4.94
N CYS A 45 3.59 -4.14 -5.33
CA CYS A 45 2.98 -5.11 -6.25
C CYS A 45 2.62 -6.40 -5.51
N PHE A 46 1.39 -6.87 -5.74
CA PHE A 46 0.83 -8.01 -5.02
C PHE A 46 0.18 -9.01 -5.96
N THR A 47 0.35 -10.29 -5.67
CA THR A 47 -0.53 -11.36 -6.17
C THR A 47 -1.45 -11.83 -5.05
N THR A 48 -2.61 -12.38 -5.39
CA THR A 48 -3.58 -12.79 -4.37
C THR A 48 -4.58 -13.82 -4.86
N ASP A 49 -5.06 -14.63 -3.91
CA ASP A 49 -6.23 -15.50 -4.07
C ASP A 49 -7.48 -14.99 -3.32
N ILE A 50 -7.39 -13.80 -2.72
CA ILE A 50 -8.54 -13.15 -2.07
C ILE A 50 -9.59 -12.85 -3.14
N GLY A 51 -10.78 -13.43 -2.99
CA GLY A 51 -11.85 -13.33 -4.00
C GLY A 51 -12.51 -11.95 -4.10
N ASP A 52 -12.48 -11.18 -3.01
CA ASP A 52 -13.04 -9.84 -2.94
C ASP A 52 -11.96 -8.82 -2.53
N LEU A 53 -11.61 -7.93 -3.46
CA LEU A 53 -10.64 -6.86 -3.26
C LEU A 53 -11.31 -5.52 -2.89
N THR A 54 -12.58 -5.55 -2.47
CA THR A 54 -13.27 -4.37 -1.94
C THR A 54 -12.49 -3.81 -0.74
N PRO A 55 -12.10 -2.51 -0.77
CA PRO A 55 -11.38 -1.92 0.35
C PRO A 55 -12.23 -1.85 1.61
N GLY A 56 -11.65 -2.27 2.73
CA GLY A 56 -12.24 -2.15 4.06
C GLY A 56 -12.16 -0.73 4.62
N ALA A 57 -12.85 -0.51 5.74
CA ALA A 57 -12.83 0.76 6.45
C ALA A 57 -11.41 1.18 6.87
N GLY A 58 -11.09 2.48 6.73
CA GLY A 58 -9.78 3.03 7.03
C GLY A 58 -8.77 2.96 5.88
N SER A 59 -9.14 2.33 4.76
CA SER A 59 -8.32 2.36 3.54
C SER A 59 -8.20 3.78 2.98
N HIS A 60 -7.01 4.14 2.53
CA HIS A 60 -6.68 5.36 1.80
C HIS A 60 -5.52 5.05 0.86
N PHE A 61 -5.80 4.91 -0.42
CA PHE A 61 -4.80 4.45 -1.37
C PHE A 61 -5.27 4.73 -2.80
N LYS A 62 -4.31 4.67 -3.71
CA LYS A 62 -4.56 4.60 -5.15
C LYS A 62 -3.95 3.33 -5.69
N GLY A 63 -4.71 2.56 -6.45
CA GLY A 63 -4.20 1.32 -7.01
C GLY A 63 -4.92 0.87 -8.27
N PHE A 64 -4.44 -0.23 -8.84
CA PHE A 64 -5.02 -0.89 -10.01
C PHE A 64 -5.15 -2.38 -9.73
N ILE A 65 -6.26 -2.98 -10.16
CA ILE A 65 -6.48 -4.44 -10.13
C ILE A 65 -6.37 -4.96 -11.56
N ALA A 66 -5.72 -6.10 -11.76
CA ALA A 66 -5.70 -6.82 -13.04
C ALA A 66 -7.07 -7.42 -13.38
N ASP A 67 -7.39 -7.57 -14.66
CA ASP A 67 -8.69 -8.09 -15.10
C ASP A 67 -9.02 -9.48 -14.53
N ASP A 68 -7.98 -10.31 -14.31
CA ASP A 68 -8.10 -11.63 -13.69
C ASP A 68 -8.34 -11.58 -12.16
N LYS A 69 -8.23 -10.40 -11.56
CA LYS A 69 -8.30 -10.12 -10.12
C LYS A 69 -7.31 -10.93 -9.27
N LYS A 70 -6.25 -11.46 -9.89
CA LYS A 70 -5.19 -12.23 -9.21
C LYS A 70 -3.97 -11.40 -8.88
N SER A 71 -3.91 -10.17 -9.37
CA SER A 71 -2.85 -9.23 -9.04
C SER A 71 -3.37 -7.80 -8.95
N PHE A 72 -2.68 -7.01 -8.13
CA PHE A 72 -2.94 -5.59 -8.00
C PHE A 72 -1.66 -4.84 -7.65
N VAL A 73 -1.67 -3.54 -7.87
CA VAL A 73 -0.59 -2.63 -7.52
C VAL A 73 -1.14 -1.44 -6.79
N VAL A 74 -0.46 -1.02 -5.73
CA VAL A 74 -0.70 0.26 -5.05
C VAL A 74 0.42 1.22 -5.44
N VAL A 75 0.06 2.45 -5.76
CA VAL A 75 0.96 3.51 -6.23
C VAL A 75 0.81 4.75 -5.36
N PRO A 76 1.83 5.62 -5.29
CA PRO A 76 1.70 6.90 -4.62
C PRO A 76 0.63 7.76 -5.30
N ASP A 77 -0.08 8.54 -4.48
CA ASP A 77 -0.90 9.65 -4.93
C ASP A 77 -0.34 10.95 -4.34
N THR A 78 -1.17 11.86 -3.81
CA THR A 78 -0.66 13.08 -3.15
C THR A 78 -0.06 12.83 -1.77
N ASP A 79 -0.43 11.72 -1.12
CA ASP A 79 -0.01 11.40 0.23
C ASP A 79 1.35 10.69 0.29
N SER A 80 2.10 10.92 1.36
CA SER A 80 3.38 10.25 1.62
C SER A 80 3.26 8.78 2.02
N SER A 81 2.04 8.30 2.25
CA SER A 81 1.72 6.94 2.63
C SER A 81 0.40 6.47 2.03
N ALA A 82 0.19 5.17 2.02
CA ALA A 82 -1.09 4.55 1.70
C ALA A 82 -1.42 3.46 2.73
N SER A 83 -2.71 3.21 2.94
CA SER A 83 -3.19 2.06 3.71
C SER A 83 -4.32 1.36 2.95
N LEU A 84 -4.24 0.03 2.87
CA LEU A 84 -5.25 -0.81 2.25
C LEU A 84 -5.65 -1.90 3.23
N VAL A 85 -6.92 -1.92 3.60
CA VAL A 85 -7.54 -3.04 4.32
C VAL A 85 -8.24 -3.92 3.29
N VAL A 86 -7.82 -5.19 3.17
CA VAL A 86 -8.39 -6.11 2.18
C VAL A 86 -8.32 -7.55 2.69
N GLY A 87 -9.42 -8.29 2.58
CA GLY A 87 -9.53 -9.61 3.19
C GLY A 87 -9.18 -9.57 4.68
N ARG A 88 -8.22 -10.38 5.12
CA ARG A 88 -7.70 -10.38 6.51
C ARG A 88 -6.48 -9.49 6.75
N TYR A 89 -6.08 -8.70 5.75
CA TYR A 89 -4.83 -7.95 5.76
C TYR A 89 -5.06 -6.46 5.93
N LYS A 90 -4.11 -5.82 6.58
CA LYS A 90 -3.90 -4.38 6.53
C LYS A 90 -2.50 -4.14 5.97
N ILE A 91 -2.43 -3.41 4.86
CA ILE A 91 -1.20 -3.14 4.13
C ILE A 91 -0.92 -1.65 4.28
N ASN A 92 0.19 -1.30 4.94
CA ASN A 92 0.64 0.07 5.10
C ASN A 92 1.86 0.28 4.21
N ILE A 93 1.89 1.38 3.47
CA ILE A 93 2.97 1.70 2.55
C ILE A 93 3.47 3.10 2.83
N ASN A 94 4.79 3.24 2.98
CA ASN A 94 5.47 4.53 3.11
C ASN A 94 6.32 4.78 1.86
N TRP A 95 5.99 5.85 1.14
CA TRP A 95 6.63 6.23 -0.14
C TRP A 95 7.93 7.03 0.06
N ASN A 96 8.20 7.50 1.27
CA ASN A 96 9.42 8.24 1.62
C ASN A 96 10.56 7.33 2.09
N ALA A 97 10.46 6.03 1.78
CA ALA A 97 11.51 5.09 2.12
C ALA A 97 12.73 5.31 1.20
N THR A 98 13.93 5.22 1.76
CA THR A 98 15.18 5.27 1.00
C THR A 98 15.89 3.93 1.15
N GLY A 99 16.37 3.35 0.04
CA GLY A 99 17.17 2.14 0.07
C GLY A 99 18.20 2.12 -1.04
N ASN A 100 19.44 1.73 -0.73
CA ASN A 100 20.50 1.44 -1.72
C ASN A 100 20.70 2.49 -2.83
N ASN A 101 20.63 3.79 -2.49
CA ASN A 101 20.73 4.92 -3.42
C ASN A 101 19.57 5.05 -4.43
N ASP A 102 18.53 4.21 -4.33
CA ASP A 102 17.30 4.36 -5.09
C ASP A 102 16.39 5.40 -4.46
N LYS A 103 15.86 6.27 -5.32
CA LYS A 103 14.89 7.32 -4.93
C LYS A 103 13.44 6.83 -4.98
N ASN A 104 13.20 5.66 -5.58
CA ASN A 104 11.87 5.14 -5.87
C ASN A 104 11.55 3.90 -5.02
N CYS A 105 11.83 3.99 -3.72
CA CYS A 105 11.54 2.91 -2.78
C CYS A 105 10.22 3.15 -2.06
N ALA A 106 9.55 2.05 -1.73
CA ALA A 106 8.41 2.01 -0.84
C ALA A 106 8.70 0.98 0.27
N ALA A 107 8.50 1.37 1.52
CA ALA A 107 8.48 0.43 2.63
C ALA A 107 7.05 -0.07 2.79
N VAL A 108 6.88 -1.38 2.71
CA VAL A 108 5.60 -2.07 2.81
C VAL A 108 5.58 -2.86 4.11
N ASP A 109 4.55 -2.64 4.89
CA ASP A 109 4.24 -3.33 6.13
C ASP A 109 2.88 -4.02 5.97
N ILE A 110 2.81 -5.30 6.32
CA ILE A 110 1.60 -6.12 6.19
C ILE A 110 1.28 -6.71 7.55
N GLU A 111 0.12 -6.35 8.05
CA GLU A 111 -0.42 -6.79 9.33
C GLU A 111 -1.66 -7.67 9.09
N ASP A 112 -2.00 -8.53 10.04
CA ASP A 112 -3.35 -9.05 10.15
C ASP A 112 -4.32 -7.99 10.70
N GLN A 113 -5.62 -8.25 10.70
CA GLN A 113 -6.61 -7.31 11.25
C GLN A 113 -6.51 -7.07 12.77
N ASN A 114 -5.73 -7.88 13.50
CA ASN A 114 -5.47 -7.67 14.92
C ASN A 114 -4.23 -6.79 15.16
N GLY A 115 -3.52 -6.38 14.10
CA GLY A 115 -2.29 -5.62 14.17
C GLY A 115 -1.04 -6.47 14.41
N ASN A 116 -1.12 -7.79 14.20
CA ASN A 116 0.07 -8.63 14.24
C ASN A 116 0.84 -8.50 12.92
N GLU A 117 2.12 -8.19 12.98
CA GLU A 117 2.99 -8.15 11.80
C GLU A 117 3.04 -9.54 11.13
N ILE A 118 2.74 -9.57 9.83
CA ILE A 118 2.91 -10.74 8.97
C ILE A 118 4.24 -10.63 8.24
N THR A 119 4.54 -9.45 7.68
CA THR A 119 5.82 -9.17 7.05
C THR A 119 6.04 -7.68 6.89
N ASN A 120 7.32 -7.28 6.82
CA ASN A 120 7.72 -5.98 6.31
C ASN A 120 8.79 -6.18 5.22
N TYR A 121 8.80 -5.30 4.22
CA TYR A 121 9.83 -5.32 3.18
C TYR A 121 9.98 -3.97 2.48
N LEU A 122 11.11 -3.81 1.80
CA LEU A 122 11.36 -2.69 0.91
C LEU A 122 11.20 -3.15 -0.54
N THR A 123 10.54 -2.34 -1.37
CA THR A 123 10.44 -2.51 -2.83
C THR A 123 10.96 -1.23 -3.49
N CYS A 124 11.93 -1.33 -4.40
CA CYS A 124 12.66 -0.19 -5.00
C CYS A 124 12.61 -0.28 -6.53
N SER A 125 13.68 0.11 -7.26
CA SER A 125 13.70 0.08 -8.73
C SER A 125 13.23 -1.25 -9.32
N SER A 126 13.55 -2.39 -8.69
CA SER A 126 12.90 -3.66 -9.00
C SER A 126 11.74 -3.93 -8.04
N ALA A 127 10.53 -4.09 -8.58
CA ALA A 127 9.36 -4.39 -7.78
C ALA A 127 9.51 -5.76 -7.11
N LYS A 128 9.36 -5.78 -5.78
CA LYS A 128 9.19 -7.04 -5.06
C LYS A 128 7.70 -7.41 -5.07
N TRP A 129 7.40 -8.57 -5.64
CA TRP A 129 6.06 -9.15 -5.58
C TRP A 129 5.86 -9.88 -4.25
N TYR A 130 4.74 -9.58 -3.57
CA TYR A 130 4.31 -10.31 -2.39
C TYR A 130 2.97 -11.02 -2.66
N ASN A 131 2.83 -12.25 -2.17
CA ASN A 131 1.59 -13.01 -2.33
C ASN A 131 0.74 -12.91 -1.06
N LEU A 132 -0.50 -12.44 -1.22
CA LEU A 132 -1.52 -12.39 -0.17
C LEU A 132 -2.42 -13.63 -0.29
N SER A 133 -2.23 -14.58 0.61
CA SER A 133 -3.01 -15.82 0.67
C SER A 133 -4.41 -15.57 1.25
N ALA A 134 -5.41 -16.31 0.78
CA ALA A 134 -6.78 -16.22 1.33
C ALA A 134 -6.86 -16.62 2.81
#